data_AF-A0A330MUN5-F1
#
_entry.id   AF-A0A330MUN5-F1
#
_cell.length_a   1.000
_cell.length_b   1.000
_cell.length_c   1.000
_cell.angle_alpha   90.00
_cell.angle_beta   90.00
_cell.angle_gamma   90.00
#
_symmetry.space_group_name_H-M   'P 1'
#
loop_
_entity.id
_entity.type
_entity.pdbx_description
1 polymer ?
#
loop_
_entity_poly.entity_id
_entity_poly.type
_entity_poly.pdbx_seq_one_letter_code
_entity_poly.pdbx_strand_id
1 'polypeptide(L)'
;MRFVKIFIILIFITLTSCLDNGKTVEFNPDLPLKEETEAITFQGEKGDVDKILKFELYKMKYSLELSFENDILNHFNNAERNLQYYTDEQPENATEEFYNIFLNDDNDLALLEGILESLRNRNIGNDYDMVQLITSFVQSLPYEIAEPQKYPYETLYLNKGDCSDKSVLLCKLFILEGYDVCLFSYDKAKHMSVGLKVDENEDSYNSGYIYIESTAIIPIGEIPTELVGGIKIDEAPNVILPKENGDNTYNEFNNLKLFYSKLTKMYGEEYLSTSIKGKNLLEQMQMLALKNDSLQDEQSSMNHVLDSLKIVITEKGCGGTVPESIYEDCMKINKLYNKFVKNYNNLNTLTVNSNEIYNQKVNLFNSLKK
;
A
#
# COMPACT_ATOMS: atom_id res chain seq x y z
N MET A 1 -40.13 -62.76 -33.45
CA MET A 1 -40.61 -61.61 -32.66
C MET A 1 -40.27 -61.87 -31.20
N ARG A 2 -39.03 -61.57 -30.82
CA ARG A 2 -38.60 -60.39 -30.03
C ARG A 2 -38.92 -60.54 -28.54
N PHE A 3 -37.98 -61.22 -27.89
CA PHE A 3 -37.80 -61.36 -26.45
C PHE A 3 -37.56 -60.01 -25.78
N VAL A 4 -38.24 -59.80 -24.65
CA VAL A 4 -38.05 -58.68 -23.72
C VAL A 4 -36.77 -58.95 -22.92
N LYS A 5 -35.77 -58.07 -23.03
CA LYS A 5 -34.59 -58.07 -22.16
C LYS A 5 -34.74 -56.98 -21.11
N ILE A 6 -34.93 -57.43 -19.86
CA ILE A 6 -34.71 -56.64 -18.65
C ILE A 6 -33.19 -56.54 -18.45
N PHE A 7 -32.66 -55.33 -18.33
CA PHE A 7 -31.28 -55.10 -17.89
C PHE A 7 -31.32 -54.10 -16.73
N ILE A 8 -31.05 -54.62 -15.53
CA ILE A 8 -30.73 -53.85 -14.33
C ILE A 8 -29.28 -53.40 -14.49
N ILE A 9 -29.02 -52.10 -14.50
CA ILE A 9 -27.67 -51.54 -14.47
C ILE A 9 -27.47 -50.89 -13.12
N LEU A 10 -26.59 -51.51 -12.31
CA LEU A 10 -26.05 -50.96 -11.08
C LEU A 10 -25.24 -49.69 -11.39
N ILE A 11 -25.53 -48.61 -10.67
CA ILE A 11 -24.71 -47.40 -10.64
C ILE A 11 -23.47 -47.70 -9.79
N PHE A 12 -22.32 -47.89 -10.44
CA PHE A 12 -21.02 -47.88 -9.79
C PHE A 12 -20.54 -46.42 -9.68
N ILE A 13 -20.41 -45.95 -8.44
CA ILE A 13 -19.77 -44.68 -8.10
C ILE A 13 -18.27 -44.85 -8.38
N THR A 14 -17.74 -44.06 -9.32
CA THR A 14 -16.30 -43.83 -9.42
C THR A 14 -16.04 -42.39 -8.99
N LEU A 15 -15.36 -42.26 -7.85
CA LEU A 15 -14.74 -41.01 -7.40
C LEU A 15 -13.53 -40.76 -8.30
N THR A 16 -13.68 -39.86 -9.26
CA THR A 16 -12.54 -39.15 -9.86
C THR A 16 -12.52 -37.75 -9.30
N SER A 17 -11.53 -37.51 -8.43
CA SER A 17 -11.10 -36.22 -7.94
C SER A 17 -10.90 -35.25 -9.11
N CYS A 18 -11.77 -34.25 -9.23
CA CYS A 18 -11.43 -33.03 -9.95
C CYS A 18 -10.44 -32.27 -9.08
N LEU A 19 -9.21 -32.11 -9.60
CA LEU A 19 -8.29 -31.09 -9.14
C LEU A 19 -9.01 -29.74 -9.18
N ASP A 20 -8.98 -29.07 -8.04
CA ASP A 20 -9.37 -27.67 -7.88
C ASP A 20 -8.31 -26.86 -8.63
N ASN A 21 -8.55 -26.60 -9.91
CA ASN A 21 -7.74 -25.64 -10.66
C ASN A 21 -8.03 -24.28 -10.04
N GLY A 22 -6.99 -23.76 -9.39
CA GLY A 22 -7.01 -22.54 -8.61
C GLY A 22 -7.83 -21.45 -9.27
N LYS A 23 -8.84 -20.98 -8.54
CA LYS A 23 -9.35 -19.64 -8.75
C LYS A 23 -8.20 -18.69 -8.47
N THR A 24 -7.54 -18.23 -9.53
CA THR A 24 -6.86 -16.95 -9.52
C THR A 24 -7.89 -15.95 -9.01
N VAL A 25 -7.66 -15.41 -7.81
CA VAL A 25 -8.47 -14.32 -7.26
C VAL A 25 -8.20 -13.13 -8.17
N GLU A 26 -9.08 -12.92 -9.14
CA GLU A 26 -9.06 -11.73 -9.99
C GLU A 26 -9.38 -10.52 -9.09
N PHE A 27 -8.36 -9.73 -8.81
CA PHE A 27 -8.46 -8.50 -8.03
C PHE A 27 -9.46 -7.54 -8.70
N ASN A 28 -10.55 -7.23 -8.01
CA ASN A 28 -11.56 -6.27 -8.46
C ASN A 28 -11.20 -4.84 -7.98
N PRO A 29 -10.75 -3.94 -8.87
CA PRO A 29 -10.34 -2.58 -8.52
C PRO A 29 -11.52 -1.65 -8.17
N ASP A 30 -12.77 -2.10 -8.27
CA ASP A 30 -13.96 -1.25 -8.14
C ASP A 30 -14.49 -1.09 -6.70
N LEU A 31 -13.80 -1.63 -5.69
CA LEU A 31 -14.16 -1.46 -4.29
C LEU A 31 -13.01 -0.78 -3.51
N PRO A 32 -13.29 0.23 -2.65
CA PRO A 32 -12.27 0.81 -1.80
C PRO A 32 -11.66 -0.28 -0.93
N LEU A 33 -10.33 -0.24 -0.74
CA LEU A 33 -9.63 -1.20 0.10
C LEU A 33 -10.32 -1.25 1.46
N LYS A 34 -10.75 -2.45 1.86
CA LYS A 34 -11.50 -2.64 3.10
C LYS A 34 -10.58 -2.31 4.26
N GLU A 35 -11.08 -1.52 5.20
CA GLU A 35 -10.36 -1.27 6.45
C GLU A 35 -10.64 -2.41 7.42
N GLU A 36 -9.60 -3.15 7.78
CA GLU A 36 -9.69 -4.25 8.74
C GLU A 36 -8.56 -4.16 9.76
N THR A 37 -8.74 -4.82 10.90
CA THR A 37 -7.75 -4.84 11.97
C THR A 37 -7.62 -6.25 12.51
N GLU A 38 -6.38 -6.69 12.69
CA GLU A 38 -6.05 -8.01 13.23
C GLU A 38 -4.97 -7.89 14.30
N ALA A 39 -5.14 -8.63 15.39
CA ALA A 39 -4.05 -8.97 16.30
C ALA A 39 -3.51 -10.33 15.88
N ILE A 40 -2.28 -10.37 15.36
CA ILE A 40 -1.65 -11.58 14.88
C ILE A 40 -1.01 -12.28 16.08
N THR A 41 -1.41 -13.52 16.32
CA THR A 41 -0.81 -14.38 17.33
C THR A 41 0.58 -14.83 16.87
N PHE A 42 1.60 -14.58 17.70
CA PHE A 42 2.96 -15.04 17.44
C PHE A 42 3.03 -16.57 17.32
N GLN A 43 3.63 -17.07 16.25
CA GLN A 43 3.83 -18.50 15.98
C GLN A 43 5.24 -19.00 16.35
N GLY A 44 6.16 -18.12 16.77
CA GLY A 44 7.49 -18.50 17.23
C GLY A 44 7.52 -18.95 18.69
N GLU A 45 8.73 -19.24 19.18
CA GLU A 45 8.96 -19.66 20.57
C GLU A 45 8.62 -18.54 21.56
N LYS A 46 7.98 -18.91 22.67
CA LYS A 46 7.67 -17.96 23.75
C LYS A 46 8.91 -17.77 24.62
N GLY A 47 9.37 -16.53 24.71
CA GLY A 47 10.46 -16.11 25.56
C GLY A 47 10.00 -15.49 26.87
N ASP A 48 10.82 -14.59 27.41
CA ASP A 48 10.65 -13.96 28.72
C ASP A 48 9.90 -12.62 28.65
N VAL A 49 10.00 -11.92 27.51
CA VAL A 49 9.48 -10.57 27.34
C VAL A 49 8.65 -10.48 26.07
N ASP A 50 7.36 -10.16 26.21
CA ASP A 50 6.48 -9.94 25.06
C ASP A 50 6.41 -8.45 24.70
N LYS A 51 6.41 -8.16 23.39
CA LYS A 51 6.15 -6.82 22.84
C LYS A 51 5.11 -6.91 21.72
N ILE A 52 4.34 -5.83 21.55
CA ILE A 52 3.38 -5.72 20.45
C ILE A 52 3.88 -4.65 19.49
N LEU A 53 4.20 -5.06 18.27
CA LEU A 53 4.57 -4.18 17.18
C LEU A 53 3.37 -3.96 16.27
N LYS A 54 3.13 -2.70 15.91
CA LYS A 54 1.99 -2.31 15.08
C LYS A 54 2.48 -1.89 13.71
N PHE A 55 1.77 -2.32 12.67
CA PHE A 55 2.06 -1.92 11.31
C PHE A 55 0.79 -1.81 10.49
N GLU A 56 0.88 -1.08 9.38
CA GLU A 56 -0.23 -0.86 8.45
C GLU A 56 0.21 -1.26 7.05
N LEU A 57 -0.64 -2.00 6.34
CA LEU A 57 -0.49 -2.26 4.92
C LEU A 57 -1.76 -1.81 4.20
N TYR A 58 -1.64 -0.74 3.42
CA TYR A 58 -2.76 -0.02 2.83
C TYR A 58 -3.82 0.43 3.84
N LYS A 59 -4.92 -0.32 3.99
CA LYS A 59 -6.00 -0.08 4.96
C LYS A 59 -6.14 -1.21 5.99
N MET A 60 -5.20 -2.15 6.00
CA MET A 60 -5.10 -3.17 7.04
C MET A 60 -4.25 -2.65 8.19
N LYS A 61 -4.71 -2.91 9.42
CA LYS A 61 -3.99 -2.62 10.65
C LYS A 61 -3.65 -3.92 11.34
N TYR A 62 -2.37 -4.12 11.63
CA TYR A 62 -1.89 -5.32 12.29
C TYR A 62 -1.27 -4.96 13.63
N SER A 63 -1.50 -5.80 14.64
CA SER A 63 -0.76 -5.82 15.90
C SER A 63 -0.12 -7.18 16.03
N LEU A 64 1.18 -7.27 15.78
CA LEU A 64 1.95 -8.50 15.88
C LEU A 64 2.58 -8.59 17.28
N GLU A 65 2.20 -9.62 18.03
CA GLU A 65 2.91 -9.97 19.25
C GLU A 65 4.25 -10.63 18.88
N LEU A 66 5.31 -10.26 19.58
CA LEU A 66 6.64 -10.86 19.50
C LEU A 66 7.07 -11.25 20.91
N SER A 67 7.80 -12.35 21.02
CA SER A 67 8.31 -12.86 22.30
C SER A 67 9.83 -12.95 22.24
N PHE A 68 10.51 -12.41 23.25
CA PHE A 68 11.97 -12.27 23.30
C PHE A 68 12.55 -13.01 24.50
N GLU A 69 13.61 -13.78 24.26
CA GLU A 69 14.40 -14.43 25.30
C GLU A 69 15.50 -13.51 25.83
N ASN A 70 15.67 -13.47 27.16
CA ASN A 70 16.69 -12.65 27.80
C ASN A 70 18.11 -13.12 27.47
N ASP A 71 18.31 -14.43 27.28
CA ASP A 71 19.64 -14.97 26.94
C ASP A 71 20.09 -14.51 25.55
N ILE A 72 19.17 -14.46 24.58
CA ILE A 72 19.44 -13.92 23.23
C ILE A 72 19.65 -12.40 23.29
N LEU A 73 18.86 -11.66 24.10
CA LEU A 73 19.13 -10.24 24.35
C LEU A 73 20.54 -10.01 24.91
N ASN A 74 20.96 -10.86 25.87
CA ASN A 74 22.29 -10.79 26.46
C ASN A 74 23.39 -11.13 25.44
N HIS A 75 23.17 -12.09 24.55
CA HIS A 75 24.07 -12.38 23.43
C HIS A 75 24.30 -11.11 22.61
N PHE A 76 23.22 -10.51 22.07
CA PHE A 76 23.36 -9.35 21.20
C PHE A 76 23.95 -8.13 21.93
N ASN A 77 23.61 -7.90 23.20
CA ASN A 77 24.25 -6.85 24.01
C ASN A 77 25.79 -6.96 24.07
N ASN A 78 26.34 -8.17 23.92
CA ASN A 78 27.78 -8.45 23.97
C ASN A 78 28.39 -8.85 22.61
N ALA A 79 27.59 -8.94 21.55
CA ALA A 79 28.04 -9.36 20.23
C ALA A 79 29.01 -8.36 19.58
N GLU A 80 29.87 -8.86 18.69
CA GLU A 80 30.89 -8.06 18.01
C GLU A 80 30.25 -7.04 17.06
N ARG A 81 30.60 -5.76 17.19
CA ARG A 81 30.05 -4.68 16.34
C ARG A 81 31.10 -4.00 15.47
N ASN A 82 32.33 -4.50 15.49
CA ASN A 82 33.42 -3.96 14.72
C ASN A 82 34.00 -5.04 13.83
N LEU A 83 34.36 -4.65 12.62
CA LEU A 83 35.09 -5.53 11.73
C LEU A 83 36.52 -5.73 12.28
N GLN A 84 36.88 -6.97 12.58
CA GLN A 84 38.21 -7.35 13.05
C GLN A 84 38.96 -8.13 11.95
N TYR A 85 40.16 -7.68 11.60
CA TYR A 85 41.07 -8.35 10.66
C TYR A 85 42.52 -8.06 11.03
N TYR A 86 43.43 -8.96 10.66
CA TYR A 86 44.87 -8.72 10.78
C TYR A 86 45.31 -7.67 9.75
N THR A 87 46.36 -6.90 10.06
CA THR A 87 46.82 -5.78 9.21
C THR A 87 47.20 -6.20 7.78
N ASP A 88 47.59 -7.45 7.59
CA ASP A 88 47.95 -8.09 6.32
C ASP A 88 46.80 -8.88 5.67
N GLU A 89 45.64 -8.94 6.31
CA GLU A 89 44.42 -9.63 5.86
C GLU A 89 43.22 -8.67 5.76
N GLN A 90 43.47 -7.41 5.39
CA GLN A 90 42.40 -6.43 5.19
C GLN A 90 41.44 -6.92 4.09
N PRO A 91 40.12 -6.99 4.37
CA PRO A 91 39.17 -7.44 3.38
C PRO A 91 39.09 -6.47 2.21
N GLU A 92 38.89 -7.03 1.01
CA GLU A 92 38.78 -6.26 -0.23
C GLU A 92 37.59 -5.28 -0.17
N ASN A 93 36.49 -5.71 0.44
CA ASN A 93 35.32 -4.88 0.70
C ASN A 93 34.98 -4.87 2.20
N ALA A 94 35.61 -3.97 2.95
CA ALA A 94 35.38 -3.84 4.39
C ALA A 94 33.93 -3.49 4.76
N THR A 95 33.23 -2.71 3.93
CA THR A 95 31.83 -2.37 4.19
C THR A 95 30.92 -3.59 4.06
N GLU A 96 31.14 -4.42 3.04
CA GLU A 96 30.38 -5.66 2.86
C GLU A 96 30.63 -6.64 4.01
N GLU A 97 31.88 -6.87 4.39
CA GLU A 97 32.20 -7.72 5.54
C GLU A 97 31.62 -7.19 6.85
N PHE A 98 31.62 -5.87 7.05
CA PHE A 98 31.01 -5.25 8.23
C PHE A 98 29.51 -5.55 8.35
N TYR A 99 28.72 -5.36 7.29
CA TYR A 99 27.29 -5.63 7.34
C TYR A 99 26.97 -7.13 7.40
N ASN A 100 27.85 -7.98 6.87
CA ASN A 100 27.73 -9.41 6.99
C ASN A 100 27.88 -9.92 8.43
N ILE A 101 28.49 -9.16 9.36
CA ILE A 101 28.47 -9.49 10.80
C ILE A 101 27.03 -9.55 11.33
N PHE A 102 26.16 -8.65 10.87
CA PHE A 102 24.77 -8.54 11.34
C PHE A 102 23.81 -9.45 10.57
N LEU A 103 24.06 -9.65 9.27
CA LEU A 103 23.23 -10.49 8.42
C LEU A 103 23.37 -11.99 8.74
N ASN A 104 24.56 -12.44 9.17
CA ASN A 104 24.85 -13.87 9.34
C ASN A 104 24.94 -14.34 10.81
N ASP A 105 24.38 -13.58 11.77
CA ASP A 105 24.26 -14.06 13.17
C ASP A 105 22.99 -14.90 13.34
N ASP A 106 23.12 -16.20 13.53
CA ASP A 106 21.98 -17.12 13.59
C ASP A 106 21.18 -17.10 14.91
N ASN A 107 21.62 -16.35 15.93
CA ASN A 107 20.94 -16.34 17.23
C ASN A 107 19.55 -15.67 17.18
N ASP A 108 19.21 -14.97 16.11
CA ASP A 108 17.90 -14.35 15.91
C ASP A 108 16.94 -15.19 15.05
N LEU A 109 17.39 -16.31 14.47
CA LEU A 109 16.61 -17.07 13.47
C LEU A 109 15.25 -17.50 13.99
N ALA A 110 15.17 -18.07 15.19
CA ALA A 110 13.91 -18.55 15.77
C ALA A 110 12.86 -17.43 15.89
N LEU A 111 13.28 -16.22 16.26
CA LEU A 111 12.38 -15.05 16.31
C LEU A 111 11.95 -14.64 14.90
N LEU A 112 12.90 -14.53 13.97
CA LEU A 112 12.62 -14.05 12.60
C LEU A 112 11.73 -15.03 11.82
N GLU A 113 11.99 -16.34 11.90
CA GLU A 113 11.12 -17.38 11.33
C GLU A 113 9.73 -17.35 11.97
N GLY A 114 9.66 -17.18 13.30
CA GLY A 114 8.40 -17.00 14.02
C GLY A 114 7.59 -15.81 13.52
N ILE A 115 8.25 -14.70 13.17
CA ILE A 115 7.61 -13.53 12.54
C ILE A 115 7.04 -13.90 11.18
N LEU A 116 7.84 -14.53 10.32
CA LEU A 116 7.41 -14.92 8.97
C LEU A 116 6.20 -15.86 9.03
N GLU A 117 6.24 -16.87 9.89
CA GLU A 117 5.13 -17.81 10.07
C GLU A 117 3.88 -17.12 10.64
N SER A 118 4.05 -16.15 11.54
CA SER A 118 2.93 -15.33 12.05
C SER A 118 2.27 -14.51 10.94
N LEU A 119 3.07 -13.90 10.05
CA LEU A 119 2.57 -13.15 8.91
C LEU A 119 1.87 -14.05 7.87
N ARG A 120 2.38 -15.27 7.64
CA ARG A 120 1.73 -16.28 6.79
C ARG A 120 0.37 -16.71 7.32
N ASN A 121 0.21 -16.84 8.64
CA ASN A 121 -1.01 -17.31 9.30
C ASN A 121 -2.01 -16.19 9.66
N ARG A 122 -1.81 -14.96 9.18
CA ARG A 122 -2.78 -13.87 9.34
C ARG A 122 -4.13 -14.23 8.71
N ASN A 123 -5.20 -13.61 9.19
CA ASN A 123 -6.58 -13.86 8.75
C ASN A 123 -7.10 -12.81 7.76
N ILE A 124 -6.48 -11.62 7.69
CA ILE A 124 -6.89 -10.53 6.79
C ILE A 124 -5.78 -10.15 5.78
N GLY A 125 -6.19 -9.63 4.61
CA GLY A 125 -5.25 -9.19 3.59
C GLY A 125 -4.51 -10.36 2.91
N ASN A 126 -5.20 -11.48 2.69
CA ASN A 126 -4.64 -12.67 2.04
C ASN A 126 -4.25 -12.45 0.57
N ASP A 127 -4.78 -11.39 -0.05
CA ASP A 127 -4.43 -10.99 -1.41
C ASP A 127 -3.09 -10.24 -1.51
N TYR A 128 -2.51 -9.84 -0.36
CA TYR A 128 -1.19 -9.21 -0.32
C TYR A 128 -0.09 -10.27 -0.14
N ASP A 129 0.98 -10.15 -0.91
CA ASP A 129 2.12 -11.07 -0.81
C ASP A 129 2.99 -10.79 0.43
N MET A 130 3.91 -11.73 0.70
CA MET A 130 4.84 -11.63 1.82
C MET A 130 5.83 -10.46 1.67
N VAL A 131 6.20 -10.07 0.44
CA VAL A 131 7.11 -8.94 0.21
C VAL A 131 6.48 -7.64 0.73
N GLN A 132 5.23 -7.37 0.34
CA GLN A 132 4.48 -6.21 0.79
C GLN A 132 4.30 -6.20 2.31
N LEU A 133 4.01 -7.35 2.92
CA LEU A 133 3.82 -7.46 4.38
C LEU A 133 5.10 -7.21 5.15
N ILE A 134 6.19 -7.90 4.80
CA ILE A 134 7.49 -7.76 5.45
C ILE A 134 7.99 -6.31 5.30
N THR A 135 7.90 -5.73 4.10
CA THR A 135 8.26 -4.32 3.88
C THR A 135 7.44 -3.40 4.77
N SER A 136 6.11 -3.52 4.79
CA SER A 136 5.24 -2.66 5.60
C SER A 136 5.48 -2.81 7.11
N PHE A 137 5.81 -4.03 7.56
CA PHE A 137 6.15 -4.31 8.95
C PHE A 137 7.45 -3.62 9.35
N VAL A 138 8.51 -3.68 8.53
CA VAL A 138 9.76 -3.01 8.84
C VAL A 138 9.64 -1.49 8.69
N GLN A 139 8.93 -1.00 7.67
CA GLN A 139 8.66 0.43 7.46
C GLN A 139 7.95 1.06 8.67
N SER A 140 7.08 0.34 9.37
CA SER A 140 6.34 0.87 10.51
C SER A 140 7.18 1.07 11.77
N LEU A 141 8.37 0.47 11.85
CA LEU A 141 9.27 0.68 12.99
C LEU A 141 9.67 2.16 13.05
N PRO A 142 9.53 2.83 14.21
CA PRO A 142 9.95 4.22 14.36
C PRO A 142 11.39 4.47 13.92
N TYR A 143 11.60 5.55 13.17
CA TYR A 143 12.94 6.00 12.83
C TYR A 143 13.60 6.65 14.04
N GLU A 144 14.87 6.33 14.30
CA GLU A 144 15.74 7.10 15.17
C GLU A 144 17.12 7.25 14.54
N ILE A 145 17.89 8.27 14.95
CA ILE A 145 19.32 8.29 14.62
C ILE A 145 19.99 7.39 15.66
N ALA A 146 20.55 6.27 15.22
CA ALA A 146 21.17 5.27 16.08
C ALA A 146 22.64 5.11 15.73
N GLU A 147 23.47 5.01 16.76
CA GLU A 147 24.86 4.57 16.69
C GLU A 147 25.16 3.85 18.01
N PRO A 148 25.83 2.68 18.00
CA PRO A 148 26.29 1.91 16.82
C PRO A 148 25.17 1.16 16.09
N GLN A 149 25.50 0.55 14.94
CA GLN A 149 24.65 -0.40 14.20
C GLN A 149 24.09 -1.49 15.13
N LYS A 150 22.78 -1.74 15.03
CA LYS A 150 22.05 -2.77 15.78
C LYS A 150 21.91 -4.05 14.99
N TYR A 151 21.77 -5.15 15.72
CA TYR A 151 21.32 -6.42 15.15
C TYR A 151 19.80 -6.41 14.86
N PRO A 152 19.31 -7.26 13.94
CA PRO A 152 17.88 -7.42 13.67
C PRO A 152 17.05 -7.67 14.93
N TYR A 153 17.53 -8.54 15.83
CA TYR A 153 16.88 -8.84 17.11
C TYR A 153 16.74 -7.61 18.01
N GLU A 154 17.80 -6.79 18.12
CA GLU A 154 17.78 -5.54 18.89
C GLU A 154 16.85 -4.50 18.28
N THR A 155 16.83 -4.39 16.94
CA THR A 155 15.95 -3.47 16.21
C THR A 155 14.49 -3.77 16.49
N LEU A 156 14.12 -5.06 16.45
CA LEU A 156 12.77 -5.54 16.81
C LEU A 156 12.46 -5.32 18.29
N TYR A 157 13.39 -5.68 19.18
CA TYR A 157 13.19 -5.51 20.61
C TYR A 157 13.00 -4.03 20.97
N LEU A 158 13.88 -3.14 20.52
CA LEU A 158 13.78 -1.71 20.82
C LEU A 158 12.62 -1.03 20.10
N ASN A 159 12.05 -1.68 19.07
CA ASN A 159 10.98 -1.17 18.22
C ASN A 159 11.35 0.20 17.62
N LYS A 160 12.57 0.28 17.07
CA LYS A 160 13.12 1.47 16.40
C LYS A 160 14.51 1.20 15.81
N GLY A 161 14.84 1.91 14.74
CA GLY A 161 16.15 1.84 14.09
C GLY A 161 16.36 3.02 13.15
N ASP A 162 17.62 3.23 12.75
CA ASP A 162 17.96 4.15 11.67
C ASP A 162 17.86 3.48 10.29
N CYS A 163 18.41 4.11 9.25
CA CYS A 163 18.35 3.61 7.88
C CYS A 163 19.06 2.26 7.70
N SER A 164 20.19 2.01 8.38
CA SER A 164 20.93 0.77 8.24
C SER A 164 20.38 -0.33 9.15
N ASP A 165 20.00 -0.04 10.40
CA ASP A 165 19.29 -0.96 11.29
C ASP A 165 18.07 -1.60 10.61
N LYS A 166 17.21 -0.75 10.04
CA LYS A 166 15.96 -1.19 9.40
C LYS A 166 16.22 -1.90 8.08
N SER A 167 17.22 -1.48 7.31
CA SER A 167 17.57 -2.15 6.05
C SER A 167 18.20 -3.53 6.26
N VAL A 168 19.06 -3.69 7.28
CA VAL A 168 19.63 -4.99 7.67
C VAL A 168 18.53 -5.95 8.12
N LEU A 169 17.59 -5.50 8.96
CA LEU A 169 16.43 -6.31 9.37
C LEU A 169 15.57 -6.73 8.18
N LEU A 170 15.23 -5.80 7.29
CA LEU A 170 14.42 -6.09 6.10
C LEU A 170 15.12 -7.07 5.16
N CYS A 171 16.43 -6.86 4.92
CA CYS A 171 17.26 -7.73 4.11
C CYS A 171 17.24 -9.16 4.68
N LYS A 172 17.51 -9.32 5.98
CA LYS A 172 17.53 -10.65 6.61
C LYS A 172 16.18 -11.37 6.56
N LEU A 173 15.07 -10.66 6.79
CA LEU A 173 13.73 -11.25 6.65
C LEU A 173 13.46 -11.73 5.22
N PHE A 174 13.94 -11.02 4.20
CA PHE A 174 13.81 -11.47 2.81
C PHE A 174 14.72 -12.64 2.45
N ILE A 175 15.95 -12.69 2.97
CA ILE A 175 16.83 -13.85 2.82
C ILE A 175 16.14 -15.10 3.38
N LEU A 176 15.55 -15.01 4.58
CA LEU A 176 14.82 -16.12 5.21
C LEU A 176 13.55 -16.50 4.46
N GLU A 177 12.89 -15.54 3.80
CA GLU A 177 11.77 -15.80 2.88
C GLU A 177 12.25 -16.37 1.52
N GLY A 178 13.57 -16.49 1.32
CA GLY A 178 14.22 -17.15 0.19
C GLY A 178 14.55 -16.25 -0.99
N TYR A 179 14.45 -14.93 -0.86
CA TYR A 179 14.71 -13.98 -1.94
C TYR A 179 16.19 -13.62 -2.08
N ASP A 180 16.63 -13.44 -3.32
CA ASP A 180 17.92 -12.83 -3.65
C ASP A 180 17.83 -11.32 -3.38
N VAL A 181 18.57 -10.86 -2.37
CA VAL A 181 18.57 -9.47 -1.92
C VAL A 181 19.97 -8.90 -1.75
N CYS A 182 20.06 -7.57 -1.71
CA CYS A 182 21.28 -6.86 -1.38
C CYS A 182 20.99 -5.64 -0.52
N LEU A 183 22.02 -5.06 0.11
CA LEU A 183 21.94 -3.72 0.68
C LEU A 183 22.50 -2.72 -0.32
N PHE A 184 21.83 -1.57 -0.43
CA PHE A 184 22.33 -0.41 -1.15
C PHE A 184 22.80 0.63 -0.14
N SER A 185 24.11 0.90 -0.12
CA SER A 185 24.70 1.95 0.72
C SER A 185 25.02 3.19 -0.11
N TYR A 186 24.69 4.36 0.43
CA TYR A 186 24.93 5.66 -0.21
C TYR A 186 25.77 6.53 0.70
N ASP A 187 27.08 6.63 0.42
CA ASP A 187 28.05 7.28 1.31
C ASP A 187 27.81 8.80 1.44
N LYS A 188 27.44 9.48 0.35
CA LYS A 188 27.18 10.94 0.36
C LYS A 188 25.82 11.25 0.96
N ALA A 189 24.81 10.46 0.60
CA ALA A 189 23.47 10.62 1.16
C ALA A 189 23.42 10.22 2.64
N LYS A 190 24.39 9.40 3.10
CA LYS A 190 24.39 8.75 4.42
C LYS A 190 23.08 8.00 4.64
N HIS A 191 22.73 7.17 3.65
CA HIS A 191 21.49 6.42 3.63
C HIS A 191 21.75 4.97 3.26
N MET A 192 20.85 4.09 3.67
CA MET A 192 20.84 2.70 3.28
C MET A 192 19.42 2.25 2.93
N SER A 193 19.32 1.42 1.91
CA SER A 193 18.06 0.79 1.48
C SER A 193 18.29 -0.69 1.12
N VAL A 194 17.22 -1.40 0.78
CA VAL A 194 17.30 -2.80 0.35
C VAL A 194 17.10 -2.90 -1.15
N GLY A 195 17.88 -3.77 -1.80
CA GLY A 195 17.66 -4.23 -3.16
C GLY A 195 16.99 -5.60 -3.15
N LEU A 196 15.94 -5.78 -3.95
CA LEU A 196 15.27 -7.07 -4.13
C LEU A 196 15.33 -7.51 -5.59
N LYS A 197 15.80 -8.72 -5.86
CA LYS A 197 15.96 -9.21 -7.23
C LYS A 197 14.60 -9.39 -7.89
N VAL A 198 14.48 -8.94 -9.14
CA VAL A 198 13.29 -9.16 -9.99
C VAL A 198 13.68 -9.95 -11.25
N ASP A 199 12.71 -10.65 -11.84
CA ASP A 199 12.89 -11.42 -13.08
C ASP A 199 13.02 -10.52 -14.32
N GLU A 200 12.29 -9.41 -14.35
CA GLU A 200 12.33 -8.42 -15.42
C GLU A 200 13.26 -7.25 -15.09
N ASN A 201 14.35 -7.11 -15.87
CA ASN A 201 15.37 -6.08 -15.63
C ASN A 201 14.96 -4.66 -16.06
N GLU A 202 13.88 -4.47 -16.83
CA GLU A 202 13.51 -3.14 -17.38
C GLU A 202 13.14 -2.12 -16.29
N ASP A 203 12.56 -2.59 -15.19
CA ASP A 203 12.20 -1.76 -14.03
C ASP A 203 13.17 -1.92 -12.85
N SER A 204 14.30 -2.63 -13.06
CA SER A 204 15.34 -2.73 -12.04
C SER A 204 16.06 -1.40 -11.84
N TYR A 205 16.36 -1.07 -10.59
CA TYR A 205 17.10 0.13 -10.23
C TYR A 205 18.60 -0.05 -10.47
N ASN A 206 19.18 -1.14 -9.95
CA ASN A 206 20.59 -1.44 -10.08
C ASN A 206 20.81 -2.95 -10.16
N SER A 207 21.57 -3.41 -11.16
CA SER A 207 22.00 -4.81 -11.28
C SER A 207 20.88 -5.87 -11.23
N GLY A 208 19.67 -5.53 -11.72
CA GLY A 208 18.51 -6.42 -11.68
C GLY A 208 17.75 -6.43 -10.34
N TYR A 209 18.10 -5.52 -9.42
CA TYR A 209 17.41 -5.33 -8.15
C TYR A 209 16.57 -4.05 -8.18
N ILE A 210 15.36 -4.11 -7.63
CA ILE A 210 14.50 -2.94 -7.37
C ILE A 210 14.86 -2.29 -6.03
N TYR A 211 14.58 -1.00 -5.89
CA TYR A 211 14.81 -0.24 -4.66
C TYR A 211 13.66 -0.46 -3.66
N ILE A 212 13.96 -0.76 -2.40
CA ILE A 212 12.98 -0.82 -1.32
C ILE A 212 13.43 0.10 -0.17
N GLU A 213 12.62 1.14 0.07
CA GLU A 213 12.79 2.02 1.21
C GLU A 213 12.32 1.35 2.51
N SER A 214 13.16 1.37 3.55
CA SER A 214 12.83 0.75 4.85
C SER A 214 12.41 1.79 5.91
N THR A 215 12.64 3.08 5.68
CA THR A 215 12.51 4.15 6.69
C THR A 215 11.21 4.94 6.64
N ALA A 216 10.46 4.84 5.54
CA ALA A 216 9.20 5.54 5.34
C ALA A 216 8.21 4.69 4.54
N ILE A 217 6.92 5.04 4.61
CA ILE A 217 5.86 4.40 3.82
C ILE A 217 6.01 4.85 2.36
N ILE A 218 6.86 4.15 1.62
CA ILE A 218 7.14 4.38 0.21
C ILE A 218 6.84 3.08 -0.55
N PRO A 219 6.20 3.15 -1.73
CA PRO A 219 5.94 1.98 -2.56
C PRO A 219 7.22 1.20 -2.90
N ILE A 220 7.10 -0.13 -2.96
CA ILE A 220 8.21 -0.99 -3.39
C ILE A 220 8.59 -0.62 -4.83
N GLY A 221 9.88 -0.44 -5.09
CA GLY A 221 10.41 0.00 -6.38
C GLY A 221 10.49 1.52 -6.56
N GLU A 222 9.96 2.32 -5.64
CA GLU A 222 10.07 3.78 -5.73
C GLU A 222 11.28 4.32 -4.96
N ILE A 223 12.06 5.17 -5.63
CA ILE A 223 13.16 5.91 -5.02
C ILE A 223 12.61 7.27 -4.60
N PRO A 224 12.59 7.60 -3.30
CA PRO A 224 12.05 8.86 -2.84
C PRO A 224 12.89 10.03 -3.36
N THR A 225 12.23 11.09 -3.83
CA THR A 225 12.91 12.33 -4.27
C THR A 225 13.60 13.05 -3.11
N GLU A 226 13.10 12.85 -1.90
CA GLU A 226 13.60 13.42 -0.67
C GLU A 226 13.26 12.48 0.48
N LEU A 227 14.27 12.12 1.27
CA LEU A 227 14.17 11.28 2.46
C LEU A 227 14.00 12.14 3.72
N VAL A 228 13.79 11.47 4.85
CA VAL A 228 13.75 12.12 6.17
C VAL A 228 14.98 13.02 6.35
N GLY A 229 14.76 14.27 6.76
CA GLY A 229 15.84 15.25 6.95
C GLY A 229 16.31 15.97 5.68
N GLY A 230 15.64 15.77 4.55
CA GLY A 230 15.93 16.47 3.30
C GLY A 230 17.05 15.85 2.45
N ILE A 231 17.37 14.59 2.74
CA ILE A 231 18.42 13.83 2.06
C ILE A 231 17.95 13.47 0.64
N LYS A 232 18.85 13.57 -0.34
CA LYS A 232 18.61 13.19 -1.73
C LYS A 232 19.60 12.13 -2.18
N ILE A 233 19.11 11.12 -2.89
CA ILE A 233 19.94 10.07 -3.47
C ILE A 233 20.33 10.47 -4.90
N ASP A 234 21.44 11.19 -5.02
CA ASP A 234 22.00 11.66 -6.29
C ASP A 234 23.30 10.91 -6.67
N GLU A 235 23.43 9.65 -6.23
CA GLU A 235 24.58 8.79 -6.51
C GLU A 235 24.17 7.32 -6.76
N ALA A 236 25.06 6.57 -7.40
CA ALA A 236 24.90 5.12 -7.52
C ALA A 236 25.22 4.46 -6.17
N PRO A 237 24.48 3.39 -5.79
CA PRO A 237 24.74 2.70 -4.53
C PRO A 237 26.04 1.89 -4.59
N ASN A 238 26.72 1.79 -3.45
CA ASN A 238 27.60 0.66 -3.18
C ASN A 238 26.71 -0.55 -2.88
N VAL A 239 26.81 -1.60 -3.70
CA VAL A 239 26.05 -2.84 -3.52
C VAL A 239 26.81 -3.73 -2.53
N ILE A 240 26.13 -4.13 -1.47
CA ILE A 240 26.64 -5.05 -0.45
C ILE A 240 25.85 -6.35 -0.58
N LEU A 241 26.54 -7.45 -0.87
CA LEU A 241 25.92 -8.75 -1.00
C LEU A 241 25.97 -9.52 0.34
N PRO A 242 24.83 -10.07 0.79
CA PRO A 242 24.84 -11.06 1.85
C PRO A 242 25.70 -12.27 1.47
N LYS A 243 26.48 -12.76 2.42
CA LYS A 243 27.32 -13.95 2.26
C LYS A 243 26.46 -15.21 2.06
N GLU A 244 25.38 -15.30 2.81
CA GLU A 244 24.31 -16.28 2.63
C GLU A 244 23.05 -15.53 2.18
N ASN A 245 22.47 -15.96 1.05
CA ASN A 245 21.38 -15.24 0.39
C ASN A 245 20.32 -16.23 -0.12
N GLY A 246 19.14 -15.72 -0.44
CA GLY A 246 18.17 -16.47 -1.22
C GLY A 246 18.51 -16.46 -2.71
N ASP A 247 17.84 -17.33 -3.47
CA ASP A 247 18.02 -17.45 -4.92
C ASP A 247 16.75 -17.05 -5.69
N ASN A 248 15.64 -16.75 -4.99
CA ASN A 248 14.37 -16.45 -5.65
C ASN A 248 14.28 -14.98 -6.08
N THR A 249 13.71 -14.77 -7.26
CA THR A 249 13.31 -13.45 -7.76
C THR A 249 11.88 -13.11 -7.34
N TYR A 250 11.59 -11.82 -7.19
CA TYR A 250 10.24 -11.32 -6.94
C TYR A 250 9.47 -11.10 -8.24
N ASN A 251 8.73 -12.12 -8.67
CA ASN A 251 8.04 -12.14 -9.97
C ASN A 251 6.71 -11.37 -9.98
N GLU A 252 6.17 -11.01 -8.81
CA GLU A 252 4.89 -10.28 -8.71
C GLU A 252 5.05 -8.76 -8.84
N PHE A 253 6.28 -8.26 -9.01
CA PHE A 253 6.56 -6.83 -9.04
C PHE A 253 5.77 -6.08 -10.12
N ASN A 254 5.60 -6.67 -11.30
CA ASN A 254 4.81 -6.09 -12.38
C ASN A 254 3.32 -5.96 -12.01
N ASN A 255 2.75 -6.98 -11.37
CA ASN A 255 1.37 -6.94 -10.88
C ASN A 255 1.21 -5.88 -9.78
N LEU A 256 2.20 -5.76 -8.90
CA LEU A 256 2.24 -4.74 -7.86
C LEU A 256 2.30 -3.32 -8.45
N LYS A 257 3.13 -3.08 -9.47
CA LYS A 257 3.22 -1.80 -10.18
C LYS A 257 1.92 -1.44 -10.90
N LEU A 258 1.25 -2.42 -11.52
CA LEU A 258 -0.08 -2.21 -12.11
C LEU A 258 -1.12 -1.86 -11.04
N PHE A 259 -1.04 -2.49 -9.87
CA PHE A 259 -1.90 -2.16 -8.73
C PHE A 259 -1.65 -0.73 -8.22
N TYR A 260 -0.40 -0.33 -8.06
CA TYR A 260 -0.03 1.05 -7.72
C TYR A 260 -0.58 2.05 -8.74
N SER A 261 -0.37 1.81 -10.03
CA SER A 261 -0.88 2.67 -11.10
C SER A 261 -2.41 2.84 -11.08
N LYS A 262 -3.15 1.78 -10.76
CA LYS A 262 -4.61 1.86 -10.61
C LYS A 262 -5.01 2.75 -9.43
N LEU A 263 -4.36 2.58 -8.28
CA LEU A 263 -4.64 3.38 -7.09
C LEU A 263 -4.28 4.85 -7.28
N THR A 264 -3.10 5.15 -7.84
CA THR A 264 -2.67 6.54 -8.09
C THR A 264 -3.56 7.24 -9.11
N LYS A 265 -4.01 6.53 -10.16
CA LYS A 265 -4.99 7.07 -11.11
C LYS A 265 -6.34 7.37 -10.48
N MET A 266 -6.77 6.55 -9.51
CA MET A 266 -8.08 6.69 -8.88
C MET A 266 -8.10 7.73 -7.77
N TYR A 267 -7.04 7.79 -6.96
CA TYR A 267 -7.01 8.56 -5.71
C TYR A 267 -5.88 9.59 -5.61
N GLY A 268 -5.00 9.66 -6.62
CA GLY A 268 -3.83 10.53 -6.66
C GLY A 268 -2.54 9.87 -6.17
N GLU A 269 -1.39 10.43 -6.55
CA GLU A 269 -0.03 9.91 -6.26
C GLU A 269 0.20 9.66 -4.76
N GLU A 270 -0.34 10.52 -3.91
CA GLU A 270 -0.11 10.46 -2.46
C GLU A 270 -0.89 9.33 -1.75
N TYR A 271 -1.76 8.61 -2.46
CA TYR A 271 -2.57 7.56 -1.86
C TYR A 271 -1.70 6.45 -1.26
N LEU A 272 -0.64 6.06 -1.94
CA LEU A 272 0.21 4.94 -1.50
C LEU A 272 1.08 5.32 -0.30
N SER A 273 1.57 6.57 -0.25
CA SER A 273 2.54 7.04 0.75
C SER A 273 1.93 7.74 1.97
N THR A 274 0.60 7.87 2.04
CA THR A 274 -0.08 8.50 3.19
C THR A 274 -0.64 7.48 4.21
N SER A 275 -0.97 7.93 5.43
CA SER A 275 -1.62 7.10 6.45
C SER A 275 -3.01 6.58 6.02
N ILE A 276 -3.58 5.60 6.75
CA ILE A 276 -4.97 5.15 6.55
C ILE A 276 -5.97 6.30 6.60
N LYS A 277 -5.76 7.26 7.51
CA LYS A 277 -6.59 8.47 7.60
C LYS A 277 -6.48 9.30 6.33
N GLY A 278 -5.28 9.44 5.76
CA GLY A 278 -5.05 10.11 4.49
C GLY A 278 -5.74 9.41 3.32
N LYS A 279 -5.61 8.09 3.21
CA LYS A 279 -6.28 7.25 2.20
C LYS A 279 -7.80 7.41 2.24
N ASN A 280 -8.38 7.34 3.43
CA ASN A 280 -9.82 7.57 3.65
C ASN A 280 -10.28 8.99 3.22
N LEU A 281 -9.43 10.01 3.36
CA LEU A 281 -9.75 11.37 2.91
C LEU A 281 -9.68 11.48 1.39
N LEU A 282 -8.67 10.89 0.75
CA LEU A 282 -8.54 10.87 -0.71
C LEU A 282 -9.70 10.13 -1.38
N GLU A 283 -10.12 8.99 -0.82
CA GLU A 283 -11.33 8.27 -1.26
C GLU A 283 -12.58 9.15 -1.18
N GLN A 284 -12.79 9.83 -0.05
CA GLN A 284 -13.92 10.75 0.12
C GLN A 284 -13.87 11.94 -0.84
N MET A 285 -12.67 12.48 -1.07
CA MET A 285 -12.46 13.57 -2.03
C MET A 285 -12.79 13.12 -3.45
N GLN A 286 -12.38 11.91 -3.85
CA GLN A 286 -12.71 11.35 -5.16
C GLN A 286 -14.22 11.15 -5.33
N MET A 287 -14.90 10.60 -4.33
CA MET A 287 -16.36 10.47 -4.36
C MET A 287 -17.07 11.82 -4.49
N LEU A 288 -16.59 12.85 -3.79
CA LEU A 288 -17.13 14.20 -3.87
C LEU A 288 -16.86 14.85 -5.23
N ALA A 289 -15.68 14.62 -5.82
CA ALA A 289 -15.35 15.10 -7.16
C ALA A 289 -16.30 14.51 -8.21
N LEU A 290 -16.48 13.19 -8.22
CA LEU A 290 -17.44 12.52 -9.13
C LEU A 290 -18.87 13.02 -8.94
N LYS A 291 -19.28 13.25 -7.69
CA LYS A 291 -20.59 13.83 -7.38
C LYS A 291 -20.71 15.26 -7.90
N ASN A 292 -19.66 16.07 -7.77
CA ASN A 292 -19.66 17.44 -8.26
C ASN A 292 -19.74 17.49 -9.79
N ASP A 293 -19.01 16.62 -10.49
CA ASP A 293 -19.09 16.49 -11.95
C ASP A 293 -20.52 16.14 -12.39
N SER A 294 -21.14 15.14 -11.76
CA SER A 294 -22.53 14.77 -12.02
C SER A 294 -23.51 15.91 -11.75
N LEU A 295 -23.32 16.69 -10.67
CA LEU A 295 -24.16 17.85 -10.38
C LEU A 295 -23.98 18.96 -11.42
N GLN A 296 -22.76 19.18 -11.90
CA GLN A 296 -22.46 20.16 -12.96
C GLN A 296 -23.10 19.77 -14.30
N ASP A 297 -23.11 18.48 -14.63
CA ASP A 297 -23.79 17.96 -15.83
C ASP A 297 -25.32 18.16 -15.74
N GLU A 298 -25.91 17.89 -14.58
CA GLU A 298 -27.32 18.15 -14.31
C GLU A 298 -27.65 19.65 -14.38
N GLN A 299 -26.79 20.51 -13.82
CA GLN A 299 -26.93 21.96 -13.89
C GLN A 299 -26.88 22.46 -15.33
N SER A 300 -25.93 21.96 -16.13
CA SER A 300 -25.79 22.32 -17.55
C SER A 300 -27.02 21.91 -18.34
N SER A 301 -27.52 20.69 -18.12
CA SER A 301 -28.75 20.19 -18.73
C SER A 301 -29.98 21.05 -18.35
N MET A 302 -30.09 21.41 -17.08
CA MET A 302 -31.16 22.26 -16.56
C MET A 302 -31.12 23.68 -17.15
N ASN A 303 -29.92 24.24 -17.32
CA ASN A 303 -29.71 25.54 -17.96
C ASN A 303 -30.19 25.53 -19.41
N HIS A 304 -29.87 24.48 -20.19
CA HIS A 304 -30.37 24.35 -21.56
C HIS A 304 -31.91 24.31 -21.64
N VAL A 305 -32.57 23.65 -20.69
CA VAL A 305 -34.04 23.65 -20.60
C VAL A 305 -34.57 25.04 -20.25
N LEU A 306 -33.95 25.73 -19.30
CA LEU A 306 -34.33 27.10 -18.93
C LEU A 306 -34.20 28.07 -20.10
N ASP A 307 -33.11 27.99 -20.86
CA ASP A 307 -32.90 28.84 -22.04
C ASP A 307 -33.91 28.54 -23.16
N SER A 308 -34.23 27.27 -23.38
CA SER A 308 -35.30 26.87 -24.30
C SER A 308 -36.67 27.43 -23.88
N LEU A 309 -37.00 27.36 -22.58
CA LEU A 309 -38.24 27.93 -22.06
C LEU A 309 -38.29 29.46 -22.16
N LYS A 310 -37.17 30.16 -21.95
CA LYS A 310 -37.08 31.61 -22.16
C LYS A 310 -37.39 31.99 -23.61
N ILE A 311 -36.84 31.25 -24.57
CA ILE A 311 -37.14 31.47 -26.01
C ILE A 311 -38.64 31.33 -26.25
N VAL A 312 -39.26 30.24 -25.77
CA VAL A 312 -40.71 30.02 -25.93
C VAL A 312 -41.54 31.14 -25.27
N ILE A 313 -41.14 31.61 -24.08
CA ILE A 313 -41.79 32.74 -23.38
C ILE A 313 -41.71 34.01 -24.25
N THR A 314 -40.56 34.30 -24.84
CA THR A 314 -40.36 35.46 -25.71
C THR A 314 -41.18 35.35 -27.00
N GLU A 315 -41.11 34.21 -27.70
CA GLU A 315 -41.82 34.00 -28.97
C GLU A 315 -43.34 34.05 -28.84
N LYS A 316 -43.89 33.55 -27.73
CA LYS A 316 -45.33 33.62 -27.46
C LYS A 316 -45.81 34.96 -26.91
N GLY A 317 -44.92 35.92 -26.66
CA GLY A 317 -45.29 37.20 -26.06
C GLY A 317 -45.78 37.06 -24.61
N CYS A 318 -45.27 36.06 -23.88
CA CYS A 318 -45.64 35.81 -22.49
C CYS A 318 -44.90 36.71 -21.48
N GLY A 319 -44.17 37.72 -21.96
CA GLY A 319 -43.51 38.73 -21.15
C GLY A 319 -44.38 39.97 -20.96
N GLY A 320 -44.48 40.48 -19.72
CA GLY A 320 -45.20 41.73 -19.44
C GLY A 320 -46.72 41.59 -19.52
N THR A 321 -47.39 42.50 -20.22
CA THR A 321 -48.85 42.49 -20.38
C THR A 321 -49.28 41.48 -21.44
N VAL A 322 -50.00 40.44 -21.02
CA VAL A 322 -50.39 39.30 -21.87
C VAL A 322 -51.85 39.45 -22.34
N PRO A 323 -52.15 39.29 -23.64
CA PRO A 323 -53.53 39.24 -24.16
C PRO A 323 -54.34 38.09 -23.57
N GLU A 324 -55.64 38.33 -23.35
CA GLU A 324 -56.57 37.34 -22.77
C GLU A 324 -56.60 36.02 -23.56
N SER A 325 -56.44 36.08 -24.89
CA SER A 325 -56.45 34.91 -25.79
C SER A 325 -55.31 33.91 -25.57
N ILE A 326 -54.19 34.33 -24.95
CA ILE A 326 -53.01 33.47 -24.70
C ILE A 326 -52.65 33.37 -23.21
N TYR A 327 -53.46 33.97 -22.34
CA TYR A 327 -53.17 34.10 -20.91
C TYR A 327 -52.94 32.73 -20.23
N GLU A 328 -53.84 31.77 -20.46
CA GLU A 328 -53.76 30.43 -19.86
C GLU A 328 -52.51 29.64 -20.32
N ASP A 329 -52.11 29.79 -21.58
CA ASP A 329 -50.90 29.14 -22.10
C ASP A 329 -49.65 29.76 -21.50
N CYS A 330 -49.59 31.10 -21.41
CA CYS A 330 -48.51 31.80 -20.74
C CYS A 330 -48.41 31.45 -19.25
N MET A 331 -49.53 31.28 -18.55
CA MET A 331 -49.54 30.81 -17.17
C MET A 331 -48.90 29.43 -17.02
N LYS A 332 -49.24 28.47 -17.91
CA LYS A 332 -48.65 27.12 -17.88
C LYS A 332 -47.15 27.16 -18.12
N ILE A 333 -46.68 27.93 -19.11
CA ILE A 333 -45.26 28.03 -19.45
C ILE A 333 -44.48 28.69 -18.32
N ASN A 334 -44.97 29.80 -17.76
CA ASN A 334 -44.33 30.48 -16.63
C ASN A 334 -44.29 29.60 -15.38
N LYS A 335 -45.35 28.82 -15.11
CA LYS A 335 -45.35 27.84 -14.01
C LYS A 335 -44.28 26.76 -14.22
N LEU A 336 -44.12 26.27 -15.45
CA LEU A 336 -43.07 25.30 -15.78
C LEU A 336 -41.67 25.90 -15.63
N TYR A 337 -41.44 27.10 -16.19
CA TYR A 337 -40.19 27.82 -16.06
C TYR A 337 -39.81 28.04 -14.59
N ASN A 338 -40.73 28.55 -13.76
CA ASN A 338 -40.51 28.76 -12.34
C ASN A 338 -40.19 27.45 -11.59
N LYS A 339 -40.78 26.31 -11.99
CA LYS A 339 -40.43 25.00 -11.45
C LYS A 339 -38.98 24.63 -11.78
N PHE A 340 -38.56 24.81 -13.03
CA PHE A 340 -37.17 24.55 -13.45
C PHE A 340 -36.17 25.48 -12.77
N VAL A 341 -36.49 26.77 -12.59
CA VAL A 341 -35.65 27.72 -11.83
C VAL A 341 -35.49 27.26 -10.38
N LYS A 342 -36.56 26.82 -9.73
CA LYS A 342 -36.48 26.28 -8.36
C LYS A 342 -35.57 25.05 -8.29
N ASN A 343 -35.69 24.13 -9.24
CA ASN A 343 -34.84 22.94 -9.30
C ASN A 343 -33.37 23.30 -9.53
N TYR A 344 -33.09 24.24 -10.44
CA TYR A 344 -31.73 24.74 -10.69
C TYR A 344 -31.11 25.35 -9.42
N ASN A 345 -31.87 26.19 -8.71
CA ASN A 345 -31.40 26.80 -7.46
C ASN A 345 -31.09 25.73 -6.40
N ASN A 346 -31.91 24.69 -6.29
CA ASN A 346 -31.64 23.56 -5.39
C ASN A 346 -30.35 22.82 -5.78
N LEU A 347 -30.13 22.54 -7.07
CA LEU A 347 -28.88 21.93 -7.56
C LEU A 347 -27.66 22.81 -7.26
N ASN A 348 -27.80 24.13 -7.39
CA ASN A 348 -26.75 25.07 -7.03
C ASN A 348 -26.41 25.00 -5.53
N THR A 349 -27.41 24.96 -4.65
CA THR A 349 -27.18 24.75 -3.22
C THR A 349 -26.48 23.42 -2.93
N LEU A 350 -26.88 22.33 -3.57
CA LEU A 350 -26.23 21.03 -3.41
C LEU A 350 -24.76 21.06 -3.85
N THR A 351 -24.48 21.72 -4.98
CA THR A 351 -23.13 21.88 -5.53
C THR A 351 -22.24 22.70 -4.61
N VAL A 352 -22.74 23.85 -4.13
CA VAL A 352 -22.02 24.70 -3.15
C VAL A 352 -21.69 23.91 -1.89
N ASN A 353 -22.67 23.23 -1.29
CA ASN A 353 -22.44 22.42 -0.08
C ASN A 353 -21.44 21.29 -0.32
N SER A 354 -21.51 20.61 -1.47
CA SER A 354 -20.59 19.51 -1.81
C SER A 354 -19.16 20.02 -2.00
N ASN A 355 -18.98 21.16 -2.65
CA ASN A 355 -17.69 21.85 -2.77
C ASN A 355 -17.12 22.30 -1.41
N GLU A 356 -17.96 22.81 -0.52
CA GLU A 356 -17.53 23.16 0.85
C GLU A 356 -16.99 21.95 1.60
N ILE A 357 -17.69 20.80 1.54
CA ILE A 357 -17.23 19.56 2.16
C ILE A 357 -15.91 19.09 1.52
N TYR A 358 -15.81 19.12 0.20
CA TYR A 358 -14.57 18.77 -0.51
C TYR A 358 -13.39 19.60 -0.01
N ASN A 359 -13.56 20.92 0.07
CA ASN A 359 -12.52 21.84 0.56
C ASN A 359 -12.15 21.57 2.03
N GLN A 360 -13.12 21.20 2.89
CA GLN A 360 -12.82 20.77 4.26
C GLN A 360 -11.95 19.51 4.29
N LYS A 361 -12.19 18.53 3.40
CA LYS A 361 -11.39 17.31 3.30
C LYS A 361 -9.97 17.60 2.79
N VAL A 362 -9.82 18.47 1.79
CA VAL A 362 -8.51 18.95 1.32
C VAL A 362 -7.72 19.58 2.47
N ASN A 363 -8.36 20.47 3.25
CA ASN A 363 -7.71 21.11 4.39
C ASN A 363 -7.26 20.09 5.46
N LEU A 364 -8.11 19.11 5.76
CA LEU A 364 -7.79 18.05 6.71
C LEU A 364 -6.66 17.17 6.20
N PHE A 365 -6.65 16.82 4.91
CA PHE A 365 -5.60 16.01 4.30
C PHE A 365 -4.26 16.76 4.33
N ASN A 366 -4.24 18.04 3.93
CA ASN A 366 -3.05 18.87 4.00
C ASN A 366 -2.52 19.05 5.43
N SER A 367 -3.38 18.95 6.45
CA SER A 367 -2.93 19.00 7.85
C SER A 367 -2.23 17.73 8.33
N LEU A 368 -2.35 16.60 7.61
CA LEU A 368 -1.63 15.36 7.93
C LEU A 368 -0.17 15.38 7.46
N LYS A 369 0.19 16.34 6.61
CA LYS A 369 1.55 16.50 6.06
C LYS A 369 2.45 17.39 6.92
N LYS A 370 1.88 18.02 7.94
CA LYS A 370 2.56 18.87 8.92
C LYS A 370 2.84 18.06 10.16
#